data_AF-A0A9N9AHB3-F1
#
_entry.id   AF-A0A9N9AHB3-F1
#
_cell.length_a   1.000
_cell.length_b   1.000
_cell.length_c   1.000
_cell.angle_alpha   90.00
_cell.angle_beta   90.00
_cell.angle_gamma   90.00
#
_symmetry.space_group_name_H-M   'P 1'
#
loop_
_entity.id
_entity.type
_entity.pdbx_description
1 polymer ?
#
loop_
_entity_poly.entity_id
_entity_poly.type
_entity_poly.pdbx_seq_one_letter_code
_entity_poly.pdbx_strand_id
1 'polypeptide(L)' 'MPEKLRDPWARREAWRNQPPFTFRHSIRHIWPGFTWGLGAFAIYLAYDTLFVRDSHHIDGSKSHNEGATTQRQHY' A
#
# COMPACT_ATOMS: atom_id res chain seq x y z
N MET A 1 21.40 8.75 -32.14
CA MET A 1 19.96 8.93 -31.84
C MET A 1 19.29 9.35 -33.14
N PRO A 2 18.25 8.66 -33.64
CA PRO A 2 17.55 9.14 -34.84
C PRO A 2 16.95 10.52 -34.57
N GLU A 3 17.12 11.45 -35.52
CA GLU A 3 16.51 12.78 -35.51
C GLU A 3 14.99 12.61 -35.38
N LYS A 4 14.39 13.19 -34.32
CA LYS A 4 12.96 13.07 -34.07
C LYS A 4 12.21 13.95 -35.06
N LEU A 5 11.78 13.39 -36.18
CA LEU A 5 10.94 14.09 -37.16
C LEU A 5 9.69 14.62 -36.45
N ARG A 6 9.54 15.95 -36.40
CA ARG A 6 8.38 16.60 -35.79
C ARG A 6 7.18 16.40 -36.71
N ASP A 7 6.18 15.67 -36.23
CA ASP A 7 4.94 15.47 -36.95
C ASP A 7 4.25 16.84 -37.22
N PRO A 8 4.01 17.19 -38.51
CA PRO A 8 3.34 18.45 -38.87
C PRO A 8 1.84 18.48 -38.52
N TRP A 9 1.24 17.33 -38.21
CA TRP A 9 -0.18 17.19 -37.88
C TRP A 9 -0.47 17.16 -36.37
N ALA A 10 0.57 17.15 -35.53
CA ALA A 10 0.45 17.08 -34.08
C ALA A 10 -0.50 18.12 -33.47
N ARG A 11 -0.56 19.34 -34.05
CA ARG A 11 -1.49 20.39 -33.63
C ARG A 11 -2.95 20.10 -34.00
N ARG A 12 -3.18 19.40 -35.12
CA ARG A 12 -4.51 18.95 -35.55
C ARG A 12 -4.96 17.71 -34.80
N GLU A 13 -4.05 16.87 -34.30
CA GLU A 13 -4.38 15.72 -33.43
C GLU A 13 -4.41 16.07 -31.94
N ALA A 14 -3.97 17.27 -31.57
CA ALA A 14 -3.92 17.72 -30.18
C ALA A 14 -5.28 17.64 -29.48
N TRP A 15 -6.40 17.86 -30.18
CA TRP A 15 -7.76 17.79 -29.61
C TRP A 15 -8.13 16.41 -29.04
N ARG A 16 -7.54 15.34 -29.57
CA ARG A 16 -7.74 13.97 -29.05
C ARG A 16 -7.05 13.74 -27.72
N ASN A 17 -6.01 14.53 -27.44
CA ASN A 17 -5.21 14.46 -26.22
C ASN A 17 -5.54 15.60 -25.24
N GLN A 18 -6.71 16.22 -25.38
CA GLN A 18 -7.15 17.32 -24.50
C GLN A 18 -7.66 16.80 -23.15
N PRO A 19 -7.54 17.63 -22.08
CA PRO A 19 -7.97 17.27 -20.73
C PRO A 19 -9.51 17.22 -20.67
N PRO A 20 -10.10 16.04 -20.95
CA PRO A 20 -10.51 15.05 -19.95
C PRO A 20 -10.09 13.59 -20.26
N PHE A 21 -9.48 13.32 -21.43
CA PHE A 21 -9.17 11.96 -21.90
C PHE A 21 -7.72 11.52 -21.59
N THR A 22 -6.97 12.33 -20.87
CA THR A 22 -5.58 12.03 -20.53
C THR A 22 -5.51 10.92 -19.48
N PHE A 23 -4.64 9.92 -19.67
CA PHE A 23 -4.48 8.78 -18.76
C PHE A 23 -4.32 9.18 -17.28
N ARG A 24 -3.59 10.27 -17.01
CA ARG A 24 -3.40 10.84 -15.67
C ARG A 24 -4.70 11.32 -15.03
N HIS A 25 -5.61 11.86 -15.83
CA HIS A 25 -6.93 12.30 -15.37
C HIS A 25 -7.82 11.09 -15.11
N SER A 26 -7.77 10.06 -15.95
CA SER A 26 -8.51 8.81 -15.72
C SER A 26 -8.06 8.10 -14.45
N ILE A 27 -6.75 7.98 -14.19
CA ILE A 27 -6.22 7.32 -12.97
C ILE A 27 -6.80 7.91 -11.68
N ARG A 28 -6.97 9.24 -11.63
CA ARG A 28 -7.58 9.94 -10.48
C ARG A 28 -9.02 9.50 -10.22
N HIS A 29 -9.73 9.07 -11.26
CA HIS A 29 -11.16 8.71 -11.22
C HIS A 29 -11.42 7.20 -11.28
N ILE A 30 -10.41 6.34 -11.54
CA ILE A 30 -10.58 4.88 -11.59
C ILE A 30 -11.04 4.32 -10.23
N TRP A 31 -10.74 5.02 -9.14
CA TRP A 31 -11.02 4.53 -7.80
C TRP A 31 -11.87 5.49 -6.97
N PRO A 32 -13.17 5.65 -7.30
CA PRO A 32 -14.09 6.45 -6.50
C PRO A 32 -14.36 5.73 -5.18
N GLY A 33 -13.45 5.87 -4.21
CA GLY A 33 -13.55 5.27 -2.87
C GLY A 33 -12.31 4.53 -2.36
N PHE A 34 -11.36 4.14 -3.22
CA PHE A 34 -10.14 3.46 -2.76
C PHE A 34 -9.29 4.34 -1.85
N THR A 35 -9.23 5.65 -2.11
CA THR A 35 -8.52 6.60 -1.23
C THR A 35 -9.14 6.63 0.17
N TRP A 36 -10.45 6.51 0.28
CA TRP A 36 -11.14 6.47 1.58
C TRP A 36 -10.89 5.14 2.30
N GLY A 37 -10.97 4.01 1.60
CA GLY A 37 -10.65 2.70 2.16
C GLY A 37 -9.19 2.60 2.63
N LEU A 38 -8.25 3.03 1.78
CA LEU A 38 -6.82 3.06 2.10
C LEU A 38 -6.54 4.03 3.26
N GLY A 39 -7.18 5.20 3.30
CA GLY A 39 -7.04 6.18 4.36
C GLY A 39 -7.53 5.66 5.71
N ALA A 40 -8.73 5.06 5.75
CA ALA A 40 -9.26 4.46 6.97
C ALA A 40 -8.39 3.31 7.48
N PHE A 41 -7.91 2.45 6.57
CA PHE A 41 -7.00 1.35 6.91
C PHE A 41 -5.65 1.85 7.46
N ALA A 42 -5.07 2.90 6.87
CA ALA A 42 -3.84 3.50 7.36
C ALA A 42 -4.00 4.11 8.76
N ILE A 43 -5.14 4.76 9.03
CA ILE A 43 -5.47 5.28 10.37
C ILE A 43 -5.61 4.14 11.37
N TYR A 44 -6.29 3.05 11.02
CA TYR A 44 -6.41 1.87 11.88
C TYR A 44 -5.03 1.26 12.20
N LEU A 45 -4.18 1.08 11.20
CA LEU A 45 -2.81 0.59 11.41
C LEU A 45 -2.00 1.53 12.29
N ALA A 46 -2.09 2.86 12.10
CA ALA A 46 -1.41 3.82 12.94
C ALA A 46 -1.93 3.76 14.39
N TYR A 47 -3.23 3.56 14.57
CA TYR A 47 -3.83 3.40 15.89
C TYR A 47 -3.34 2.11 16.58
N ASP A 48 -3.39 0.97 15.89
CA ASP A 48 -2.90 -0.31 16.41
C ASP A 48 -1.38 -0.27 16.69
N THR A 49 -0.59 0.23 15.75
CA THR A 49 0.87 0.26 15.90
C THR A 49 1.39 1.31 16.87
N LEU A 50 0.65 2.35 17.22
CA LEU A 50 1.08 3.32 18.22
C LEU A 50 0.46 3.02 19.59
N PHE A 51 -0.86 2.85 19.66
CA PHE A 51 -1.56 2.71 20.95
C PHE A 51 -1.59 1.27 21.49
N VAL A 52 -1.66 0.23 20.63
CA VAL A 52 -1.64 -1.17 21.10
C VAL A 52 -0.22 -1.61 21.45
N ARG A 53 0.82 -1.07 20.78
CA ARG A 53 2.22 -1.27 21.18
C ARG A 53 2.53 -0.64 22.54
N ASP A 54 2.06 0.57 22.82
CA ASP A 54 2.20 1.19 24.15
C ASP A 54 1.53 0.34 25.26
N SER A 55 0.49 -0.42 24.91
CA SER A 55 -0.22 -1.32 25.83
C SER A 55 0.45 -2.70 26.01
N HIS A 56 1.35 -3.10 25.10
CA HIS A 56 2.08 -4.39 25.15
C HIS A 56 3.52 -4.26 25.69
N HIS A 57 3.89 -3.11 26.26
CA HIS A 57 5.16 -2.94 26.97
C HIS A 57 5.10 -3.32 28.47
N ILE A 58 4.03 -3.98 28.93
CA ILE A 58 4.01 -4.72 30.21
C ILE A 58 3.77 -6.20 29.92
N ASP A 59 4.80 -6.89 29.44
CA ASP A 59 5.22 -8.21 29.93
C ASP A 59 6.33 -8.73 29.03
N GLY A 60 7.56 -8.52 29.50
CA GLY A 60 8.66 -9.36 29.10
C GLY A 60 8.40 -10.80 29.52
N SER A 61 8.88 -11.73 28.70
CA SER A 61 9.02 -13.17 28.95
C SER A 61 7.75 -14.03 28.75
N LYS A 62 7.73 -14.80 27.66
CA LYS A 62 7.91 -16.27 27.71
C LYS A 62 7.90 -16.86 26.30
N SER A 63 9.09 -17.21 25.83
CA SER A 63 9.29 -18.18 24.75
C SER A 63 8.93 -19.56 25.30
N HIS A 64 7.74 -20.08 24.99
CA HIS A 64 7.38 -21.47 25.28
C HIS A 64 8.15 -22.40 24.33
N ASN A 65 9.37 -22.78 24.72
CA ASN A 65 10.06 -23.97 24.21
C ASN A 65 9.91 -25.09 25.26
N GLU A 66 8.68 -25.42 25.65
CA GLU A 66 8.38 -26.49 26.61
C GLU A 66 7.73 -27.66 25.86
N GLY A 67 8.45 -28.21 24.89
CA GLY A 67 8.07 -29.43 24.17
C GLY A 67 9.20 -30.43 23.99
N ALA A 68 10.43 -30.11 24.43
CA ALA A 68 11.62 -30.93 24.15
C ALA A 68 12.23 -31.62 25.37
N THR A 69 11.71 -31.42 26.60
CA THR A 69 12.35 -31.94 27.83
C THR A 69 11.49 -32.90 28.66
N THR A 70 10.22 -33.14 28.31
CA THR A 70 9.31 -34.02 29.08
C THR A 70 9.02 -35.35 28.36
N GLN A 71 10.06 -36.02 27.85
CA GLN A 71 9.96 -37.39 27.27
C GLN A 71 11.18 -38.24 27.66
N ARG A 72 11.80 -37.98 28.82
CA ARG A 72 13.04 -38.67 29.27
C ARG A 72 13.00 -39.21 30.69
N GLN A 73 11.85 -39.21 31.38
CA GLN A 73 11.78 -39.62 32.79
C GLN A 73 10.74 -40.69 33.17
N HIS A 74 10.00 -41.29 32.24
CA HIS A 74 9.10 -42.40 32.60
C HIS A 74 9.02 -43.50 31.53
N TYR A 75 10.04 -44.37 31.50
CA TYR A 75 9.95 -45.84 31.51
C TYR A 75 11.34 -46.43 31.80
#